data_AF-A0A058ZYE4-F1
#
_entry.id   AF-A0A058ZYE4-F1
#
_cell.length_a   1.000
_cell.length_b   1.000
_cell.length_c   1.000
_cell.angle_alpha   90.00
_cell.angle_beta   90.00
_cell.angle_gamma   90.00
#
_symmetry.space_group_name_H-M   'P 1'
#
loop_
_entity.id
_entity.type
_entity.pdbx_description
1 polymer ?
#
loop_
_entity_poly.entity_id
_entity_poly.type
_entity_poly.pdbx_seq_one_letter_code
_entity_poly.pdbx_strand_id
1 'polypeptide(L)'
;MASFEMYREADPGTNPLQLGGPIHVAVRFSLYDQICDRYLTEQGSVTRFHALKAEWGVPRYMPLKTFADLSSGYLVDDTCIFGVEVFVIKSSGVGECLTLKASASYTHQWKISRLPSLGEDYLYSDVFTVGDHKWKVWLCPRGDYSNRGQSLSISLGLVEADKLASGQKVNARYVIRLKGPNNFVHQPEAQTTSFSSSTVWWGWPSFMPLKTVQECLTDDPCFIEAEVD
;
A
#
# COMPACT_ATOMS: atom_id res chain seq x y z
N MET A 1 23.83 -12.70 1.37
CA MET A 1 23.29 -11.33 1.56
C MET A 1 23.88 -10.51 0.44
N ALA A 2 23.08 -10.04 -0.51
CA ALA A 2 23.57 -9.13 -1.54
C ALA A 2 23.69 -7.73 -0.92
N SER A 3 24.89 -7.20 -0.81
CA SER A 3 25.16 -5.84 -0.35
C SER A 3 25.42 -4.95 -1.57
N PHE A 4 24.79 -3.78 -1.60
CA PHE A 4 25.08 -2.74 -2.59
C PHE A 4 25.79 -1.59 -1.89
N GLU A 5 26.96 -1.23 -2.40
CA GLU A 5 27.75 -0.09 -1.94
C GLU A 5 27.52 1.07 -2.92
N MET A 6 27.18 2.25 -2.39
CA MET A 6 26.96 3.44 -3.20
C MET A 6 28.10 4.43 -2.97
N TYR A 7 28.95 4.63 -3.97
CA TYR A 7 30.04 5.61 -3.93
C TYR A 7 29.60 6.93 -4.59
N ARG A 8 30.00 8.06 -4.00
CA ARG A 8 29.82 9.39 -4.59
C ARG A 8 31.14 9.81 -5.24
N GLU A 9 31.12 10.07 -6.55
CA GLU A 9 32.21 10.83 -7.18
C GLU A 9 32.10 12.31 -6.75
N ALA A 10 33.19 12.84 -6.23
CA ALA A 10 33.28 14.24 -5.86
C ALA A 10 33.54 15.08 -7.12
N ASP A 11 32.62 15.97 -7.45
CA ASP A 11 32.77 16.94 -8.53
C ASP A 11 33.88 17.95 -8.14
N PRO A 12 35.00 18.06 -8.89
CA PRO A 12 36.22 18.73 -8.45
C PRO A 12 36.11 20.26 -8.26
N GLY A 13 34.92 20.85 -8.42
CA GLY A 13 34.67 22.28 -8.28
C GLY A 13 33.92 22.71 -7.00
N THR A 14 33.53 21.80 -6.11
CA THR A 14 32.65 22.16 -4.97
C THR A 14 33.43 22.32 -3.67
N ASN A 15 33.29 23.48 -3.02
CA ASN A 15 33.94 23.84 -1.76
C ASN A 15 33.73 22.76 -0.65
N PRO A 16 34.77 22.38 0.13
CA PRO A 16 34.68 21.31 1.13
C PRO A 16 33.64 21.52 2.24
N LEU A 17 33.16 22.75 2.42
CA LEU A 17 32.16 23.14 3.43
C LEU A 17 30.71 23.02 2.93
N GLN A 18 30.50 22.78 1.63
CA GLN A 18 29.21 22.36 1.08
C GLN A 18 29.15 20.82 1.10
N LEU A 19 29.32 20.23 2.28
CA LEU A 19 29.15 18.79 2.43
C LEU A 19 27.65 18.49 2.27
N GLY A 20 27.27 18.13 1.05
CA GLY A 20 25.89 17.90 0.65
C GLY A 20 25.14 17.06 1.68
N GLY A 21 23.98 17.56 2.09
CA GLY A 21 23.13 16.93 3.10
C GLY A 21 22.77 15.48 2.75
N PRO A 22 22.15 14.76 3.70
CA PRO A 22 21.77 13.37 3.50
C PRO A 22 20.95 13.19 2.22
N ILE A 23 21.28 12.17 1.43
CA ILE A 23 20.53 11.83 0.21
C ILE A 23 19.45 10.84 0.62
N HIS A 24 18.21 11.16 0.27
CA HIS A 24 17.11 10.22 0.40
C HIS A 24 17.05 9.36 -0.86
N VAL A 25 17.01 8.05 -0.68
CA VAL A 25 16.94 7.10 -1.79
C VAL A 25 15.85 6.09 -1.45
N ALA A 26 14.96 5.83 -2.39
CA ALA A 26 14.10 4.65 -2.33
C ALA A 26 14.77 3.54 -3.13
N VAL A 27 15.02 2.40 -2.50
CA VAL A 27 15.58 1.22 -3.16
C VAL A 27 14.51 0.14 -3.16
N ARG A 28 14.14 -0.35 -4.33
CA ARG A 28 13.17 -1.44 -4.50
C ARG A 28 13.92 -2.69 -4.94
N PHE A 29 13.72 -3.79 -4.22
CA PHE A 29 14.23 -5.09 -4.58
C PHE A 29 13.11 -5.93 -5.16
N SER A 30 13.44 -6.74 -6.15
CA SER A 30 12.50 -7.67 -6.77
C SER A 30 13.16 -9.01 -7.04
N LEU A 31 12.35 -10.05 -7.05
CA LEU A 31 12.76 -11.41 -7.40
C LEU A 31 11.92 -11.87 -8.59
N TYR A 32 12.58 -12.36 -9.63
CA TYR A 32 11.90 -12.76 -10.86
C TYR A 32 11.43 -14.21 -10.75
N ASP A 33 10.13 -14.41 -10.92
CA ASP A 33 9.46 -15.69 -11.09
C ASP A 33 9.63 -16.11 -12.55
N GLN A 34 10.57 -17.03 -12.79
CA GLN A 34 10.98 -17.50 -14.11
C GLN A 34 9.96 -18.43 -14.77
N ILE A 35 8.96 -18.90 -14.01
CA ILE A 35 7.91 -19.79 -14.52
C ILE A 35 6.72 -18.96 -15.02
N CYS A 36 6.31 -17.95 -14.25
CA CYS A 36 5.17 -17.11 -14.57
C CYS A 36 5.54 -15.77 -15.24
N ASP A 37 6.82 -15.57 -15.57
CA ASP A 37 7.34 -14.37 -16.25
C ASP A 37 6.91 -13.05 -15.57
N ARG A 38 7.21 -12.93 -14.27
CA ARG A 38 6.81 -11.77 -13.47
C ARG A 38 7.78 -11.48 -12.33
N TYR A 39 7.76 -10.26 -11.80
CA TYR A 39 8.56 -9.88 -10.63
C TYR A 39 7.72 -9.85 -9.35
N LEU A 40 8.17 -10.61 -8.34
CA LEU A 40 7.78 -10.35 -6.96
C LEU A 40 8.51 -9.09 -6.51
N THR A 41 7.75 -8.02 -6.32
CA THR A 41 8.28 -6.73 -5.89
C THR A 41 7.89 -6.48 -4.45
N GLU A 42 8.85 -6.40 -3.53
CA GLU A 42 8.56 -5.85 -2.21
C GLU A 42 8.68 -4.32 -2.23
N GLN A 43 7.84 -3.64 -1.45
CA GLN A 43 7.87 -2.19 -1.34
C GLN A 43 9.24 -1.73 -0.79
N GLY A 44 9.96 -0.95 -1.59
CA GLY A 44 11.21 -0.33 -1.15
C GLY A 44 10.97 0.65 -0.01
N SER A 45 11.86 0.67 0.99
CA SER A 45 11.83 1.66 2.05
C SER A 45 12.62 2.90 1.66
N VAL A 46 12.12 4.08 2.02
CA VAL A 46 12.88 5.33 1.87
C VAL A 46 13.96 5.34 2.94
N THR A 47 15.22 5.30 2.50
CA THR A 47 16.37 5.31 3.40
C THR A 47 17.17 6.59 3.25
N ARG A 48 17.68 7.05 4.40
CA ARG A 48 18.62 8.16 4.51
C ARG A 48 20.04 7.61 4.37
N PHE A 49 20.71 7.90 3.26
CA PHE A 49 22.12 7.58 3.05
C PHE A 49 23.00 8.76 3.52
N HIS A 50 24.06 8.45 4.25
CA HIS A 50 25.10 9.40 4.63
C HIS A 50 26.42 8.66 4.85
N ALA A 51 27.52 9.40 5.02
CA ALA A 51 28.87 8.82 5.12
C ALA A 51 29.07 7.76 6.22
N LEU A 52 28.19 7.70 7.22
CA LEU A 52 28.25 6.71 8.31
C LEU A 52 27.25 5.54 8.12
N LYS A 53 26.42 5.59 7.07
CA LYS A 53 25.45 4.54 6.72
C LYS A 53 25.30 4.49 5.20
N ALA A 54 26.29 3.88 4.56
CA ALA A 54 26.43 3.78 3.10
C ALA A 54 25.82 2.51 2.50
N GLU A 55 25.48 1.52 3.33
CA GLU A 55 24.92 0.24 2.90
C GLU A 55 23.46 0.09 3.32
N TRP A 56 22.67 -0.57 2.47
CA TRP A 56 21.29 -0.91 2.77
C TRP A 56 20.85 -2.20 2.08
N GLY A 57 19.94 -2.94 2.71
CA GLY A 57 19.39 -4.19 2.18
C GLY A 57 18.16 -4.64 2.97
N VAL A 58 17.44 -5.64 2.46
CA VAL A 58 16.23 -6.19 3.08
C VAL A 58 16.60 -7.47 3.85
N PRO A 59 16.67 -7.45 5.19
CA PRO A 59 16.93 -8.66 5.95
C PRO A 59 15.73 -9.61 5.83
N ARG A 60 15.98 -10.88 5.53
CA ARG A 60 14.96 -11.95 5.43
C ARG A 60 13.89 -11.70 4.35
N TYR A 61 14.29 -11.20 3.18
CA TYR A 61 13.42 -10.93 2.03
C TYR A 61 12.44 -12.07 1.70
N MET A 62 12.88 -13.34 1.77
CA MET A 62 12.01 -14.48 1.54
C MET A 62 12.42 -15.67 2.43
N PRO A 63 11.46 -16.44 2.99
CA PRO A 63 11.77 -17.70 3.65
C PRO A 63 12.47 -18.66 2.70
N LEU A 64 13.54 -19.32 3.17
CA LEU A 64 14.29 -20.28 2.34
C LEU A 64 13.40 -21.39 1.76
N LYS A 65 12.39 -21.82 2.52
CA LYS A 65 11.43 -22.84 2.08
C LYS A 65 10.62 -22.38 0.86
N THR A 66 10.24 -21.11 0.81
CA THR A 66 9.51 -20.52 -0.32
C THR A 66 10.44 -20.30 -1.50
N PHE A 67 11.67 -19.84 -1.26
CA PHE A 67 12.65 -19.60 -2.30
C PHE A 67 13.08 -20.88 -3.03
N ALA A 68 13.28 -21.98 -2.30
CA ALA A 68 13.70 -23.27 -2.84
C ALA A 68 12.54 -24.13 -3.37
N ASP A 69 11.29 -23.67 -3.27
CA ASP A 69 10.14 -24.37 -3.82
C ASP A 69 10.14 -24.25 -5.34
N LEU A 70 10.31 -25.37 -6.05
CA LEU A 70 10.34 -25.41 -7.52
C LEU A 70 9.05 -24.86 -8.15
N SER A 71 7.92 -24.90 -7.44
CA SER A 71 6.66 -24.34 -7.93
C SER A 71 6.57 -22.82 -7.83
N SER A 72 7.47 -22.17 -7.08
CA SER A 72 7.51 -20.72 -6.88
C SER A 72 8.17 -19.94 -8.03
N GLY A 73 8.94 -20.64 -8.88
CA GLY A 73 9.64 -20.07 -10.03
C GLY A 73 10.84 -19.17 -9.71
N TYR A 74 11.18 -18.96 -8.44
CA TYR A 74 12.28 -18.07 -8.05
C TYR A 74 13.68 -18.68 -8.17
N LEU A 75 13.78 -20.01 -8.10
CA LEU A 75 15.00 -20.78 -8.30
C LEU A 75 14.73 -21.87 -9.35
N VAL A 76 15.28 -21.68 -10.55
CA VAL A 76 15.16 -22.61 -11.68
C VAL A 76 16.57 -22.93 -12.15
N ASP A 77 16.92 -24.22 -12.25
CA ASP A 77 18.26 -24.69 -12.65
C ASP A 77 19.40 -24.01 -11.86
N ASP A 78 19.26 -24.00 -10.53
CA ASP A 78 20.19 -23.33 -9.59
C ASP A 78 20.41 -21.83 -9.85
N THR A 79 19.56 -21.21 -10.68
CA THR A 79 19.64 -19.83 -11.09
C THR A 79 18.45 -19.04 -10.55
N CYS A 80 18.74 -17.86 -10.01
CA CYS A 80 17.73 -16.89 -9.57
C CYS A 80 18.09 -15.51 -10.12
N ILE A 81 17.06 -14.72 -10.45
CA ILE A 81 17.23 -13.39 -11.05
C ILE A 81 16.64 -12.35 -10.08
N PHE A 82 17.46 -11.37 -9.71
CA PHE A 82 17.07 -10.26 -8.85
C PHE A 82 17.04 -8.95 -9.65
N GLY A 83 16.04 -8.12 -9.39
CA GLY A 83 15.98 -6.75 -9.87
C GLY A 83 16.21 -5.75 -8.74
N VAL A 84 16.94 -4.67 -9.02
CA VAL A 84 17.09 -3.54 -8.10
C VAL A 84 16.76 -2.25 -8.83
N GLU A 85 15.89 -1.44 -8.23
CA GLU A 85 15.59 -0.11 -8.73
C GLU A 85 15.97 0.91 -7.66
N VAL A 86 16.77 1.91 -8.06
CA VAL A 86 17.28 2.95 -7.19
C VAL A 86 16.70 4.29 -7.63
N PHE A 87 15.91 4.90 -6.76
CA PHE A 87 15.31 6.22 -7.00
C PHE A 87 15.97 7.25 -6.08
N VAL A 88 16.79 8.13 -6.66
CA VAL A 88 17.37 9.26 -5.92
C VAL A 88 16.30 10.32 -5.73
N ILE A 89 15.92 10.54 -4.48
CA ILE A 89 14.97 11.59 -4.09
C ILE A 89 15.79 12.86 -3.92
N LYS A 90 15.86 13.67 -4.98
CA LYS A 90 16.46 15.01 -4.90
C LYS A 90 15.53 15.89 -4.07
N SER A 91 15.95 16.23 -2.85
CA SER A 91 15.35 17.35 -2.14
C SER A 91 15.75 18.64 -2.85
N SER A 92 14.89 19.15 -3.74
CA SER A 92 14.90 20.59 -4.00
C SER A 92 14.77 21.26 -2.64
N GLY A 93 15.69 22.18 -2.29
CA GLY A 93 15.80 22.82 -0.97
C GLY A 93 14.62 23.72 -0.59
N VAL A 94 13.39 23.23 -0.73
CA VAL A 94 12.17 23.77 -0.16
C VAL A 94 11.77 22.76 0.90
N GLY A 95 12.08 23.07 2.16
CA GLY A 95 11.49 22.35 3.28
C GLY A 95 9.99 22.55 3.22
N GLU A 96 9.23 21.50 2.92
CA GLU A 96 7.79 21.54 3.15
C GLU A 96 7.58 21.53 4.66
N CYS A 97 7.30 22.71 5.22
CA CYS A 97 6.59 22.80 6.47
C CYS A 97 5.21 22.16 6.20
N LEU A 98 5.04 20.91 6.64
CA LEU A 98 3.73 20.27 6.68
C LEU A 98 2.86 21.12 7.59
N THR A 99 2.12 22.04 6.97
CA THR A 99 1.06 22.74 7.67
C THR A 99 -0.03 21.70 7.83
N LEU A 100 -0.06 21.05 9.00
CA LEU A 100 -1.20 20.24 9.43
C LEU A 100 -2.39 21.19 9.48
N LYS A 101 -3.08 21.36 8.34
CA LYS A 101 -4.44 21.85 8.38
C LYS A 101 -5.19 20.81 9.19
N ALA A 102 -5.79 21.23 10.30
CA ALA A 102 -6.74 20.42 11.02
C ALA A 102 -7.92 20.16 10.07
N SER A 103 -7.78 19.10 9.27
CA SER A 103 -8.84 18.51 8.48
C SER A 103 -9.79 17.87 9.48
N ALA A 104 -11.06 18.29 9.47
CA ALA A 104 -12.07 17.56 10.21
C ALA A 104 -12.21 16.17 9.57
N SER A 105 -12.24 15.12 10.38
CA SER A 105 -12.48 13.78 9.88
C SER A 105 -13.81 13.73 9.13
N TYR A 106 -13.84 13.04 7.99
CA TYR A 106 -15.06 12.86 7.20
C TYR A 106 -15.44 11.39 7.18
N THR A 107 -16.68 11.11 7.56
CA THR A 107 -17.24 9.75 7.49
C THR A 107 -18.19 9.64 6.31
N HIS A 108 -17.78 8.88 5.30
CA HIS A 108 -18.65 8.46 4.21
C HIS A 108 -19.46 7.24 4.65
N GLN A 109 -20.78 7.28 4.48
CA GLN A 109 -21.66 6.15 4.76
C GLN A 109 -22.24 5.59 3.45
N TRP A 110 -21.99 4.31 3.21
CA TRP A 110 -22.43 3.58 2.02
C TRP A 110 -23.38 2.46 2.39
N LYS A 111 -24.64 2.57 1.93
CA LYS A 111 -25.67 1.55 2.15
C LYS A 111 -25.47 0.38 1.19
N ILE A 112 -25.40 -0.83 1.72
CA ILE A 112 -25.37 -2.08 0.94
C ILE A 112 -26.63 -2.88 1.24
N SER A 113 -27.31 -3.30 0.18
CA SER A 113 -28.46 -4.21 0.29
C SER A 113 -28.04 -5.65 0.04
N ARG A 114 -28.52 -6.56 0.90
CA ARG A 114 -28.33 -8.01 0.80
C ARG A 114 -26.86 -8.42 0.63
N LEU A 115 -25.95 -7.80 1.40
CA LEU A 115 -24.50 -8.08 1.35
C LEU A 115 -24.16 -9.59 1.35
N PRO A 116 -24.77 -10.45 2.19
CA PRO A 116 -24.46 -11.89 2.19
C PRO A 116 -24.83 -12.63 0.90
N SER A 117 -25.78 -12.09 0.13
CA SER A 117 -26.28 -12.67 -1.11
C SER A 117 -25.55 -12.17 -2.35
N LEU A 118 -24.62 -11.22 -2.21
CA LEU A 118 -23.85 -10.74 -3.36
C LEU A 118 -22.91 -11.83 -3.89
N GLY A 119 -22.74 -11.79 -5.21
CA GLY A 119 -21.87 -12.68 -5.96
C GLY A 119 -20.40 -12.30 -5.86
N GLU A 120 -19.60 -12.77 -6.81
CA GLU A 120 -18.14 -12.51 -6.84
C GLU A 120 -17.77 -11.16 -7.47
N ASP A 121 -18.75 -10.44 -7.99
CA ASP A 121 -18.53 -9.09 -8.52
C ASP A 121 -18.12 -8.12 -7.42
N TYR A 122 -17.31 -7.13 -7.79
CA TYR A 122 -16.93 -6.05 -6.92
C TYR A 122 -17.88 -4.85 -7.05
N LEU A 123 -17.91 -4.03 -6.01
CA LEU A 123 -18.72 -2.83 -5.93
C LEU A 123 -17.84 -1.62 -5.59
N TYR A 124 -18.25 -0.45 -6.07
CA TYR A 124 -17.70 0.82 -5.65
C TYR A 124 -18.76 1.65 -4.94
N SER A 125 -18.35 2.37 -3.89
CA SER A 125 -19.15 3.47 -3.36
C SER A 125 -19.21 4.63 -4.34
N ASP A 126 -20.08 5.59 -4.05
CA ASP A 126 -19.97 6.92 -4.63
C ASP A 126 -18.62 7.56 -4.24
N VAL A 127 -18.17 8.50 -5.07
CA VAL A 127 -16.96 9.27 -4.81
C VAL A 127 -17.27 10.36 -3.78
N PHE A 128 -16.40 10.49 -2.77
CA PHE A 128 -16.46 11.54 -1.76
C PHE A 128 -15.14 12.30 -1.68
N THR A 129 -15.15 13.50 -1.09
CA THR A 129 -13.98 14.39 -1.05
C THR A 129 -13.57 14.65 0.39
N VAL A 130 -12.29 14.48 0.70
CA VAL A 130 -11.68 14.78 2.00
C VAL A 130 -10.38 15.53 1.74
N GLY A 131 -10.25 16.72 2.34
CA GLY A 131 -9.23 17.68 1.93
C GLY A 131 -9.39 18.05 0.45
N ASP A 132 -8.28 18.02 -0.28
CA ASP A 132 -8.23 18.32 -1.73
C ASP A 132 -8.28 17.04 -2.60
N HIS A 133 -8.65 15.89 -2.00
CA HIS A 133 -8.56 14.59 -2.64
C HIS A 133 -9.91 13.87 -2.70
N LYS A 134 -10.13 13.14 -3.80
CA LYS A 134 -11.33 12.34 -4.05
C LYS A 134 -11.06 10.88 -3.74
N TRP A 135 -11.96 10.30 -2.98
CA TRP A 135 -11.87 8.96 -2.45
C TRP A 135 -13.09 8.13 -2.84
N LYS A 136 -12.94 6.81 -2.85
CA LYS A 136 -14.04 5.85 -2.97
C LYS A 136 -13.68 4.55 -2.26
N VAL A 137 -14.68 3.78 -1.88
CA VAL A 137 -14.50 2.44 -1.30
C VAL A 137 -14.67 1.39 -2.39
N TRP A 138 -13.79 0.41 -2.40
CA TRP A 138 -13.88 -0.82 -3.21
C TRP A 138 -14.20 -2.00 -2.29
N LEU A 139 -15.24 -2.74 -2.64
CA LEU A 139 -15.74 -3.89 -1.88
C LEU A 139 -15.77 -5.13 -2.77
N CYS A 140 -15.20 -6.22 -2.28
CA CYS A 140 -15.34 -7.55 -2.84
C CYS A 140 -16.12 -8.41 -1.84
N PRO A 141 -17.44 -8.60 -2.04
CA PRO A 141 -18.29 -9.32 -1.09
C PRO A 141 -17.86 -10.77 -0.86
N ARG A 142 -17.23 -11.39 -1.87
CA ARG A 142 -16.70 -12.77 -1.80
C ARG A 142 -15.18 -12.81 -1.74
N GLY A 143 -14.53 -11.69 -1.46
CA GLY A 143 -13.08 -11.59 -1.35
C GLY A 143 -12.38 -11.20 -2.63
N ASP A 144 -11.20 -10.62 -2.48
CA ASP A 144 -10.29 -10.28 -3.56
C ASP A 144 -9.60 -11.52 -4.14
N TYR A 145 -8.67 -11.31 -5.07
CA TYR A 145 -7.92 -12.38 -5.71
C TYR A 145 -7.25 -13.34 -4.71
N SER A 146 -6.78 -12.83 -3.56
CA SER A 146 -6.07 -13.62 -2.55
C SER A 146 -6.99 -14.27 -1.51
N ASN A 147 -8.23 -13.80 -1.35
CA ASN A 147 -9.17 -14.26 -0.32
C ASN A 147 -10.50 -14.76 -0.89
N ARG A 148 -10.54 -15.10 -2.18
CA ARG A 148 -11.76 -15.53 -2.87
C ARG A 148 -12.46 -16.68 -2.15
N GLY A 149 -13.74 -16.48 -1.85
CA GLY A 149 -14.60 -17.43 -1.14
C GLY A 149 -14.32 -17.58 0.35
N GLN A 150 -13.34 -16.86 0.91
CA GLN A 150 -12.92 -17.02 2.31
C GLN A 150 -13.39 -15.85 3.18
N SER A 151 -13.08 -14.62 2.76
CA SER A 151 -13.35 -13.40 3.50
C SER A 151 -13.87 -12.31 2.60
N LEU A 152 -14.70 -11.42 3.14
CA LEU A 152 -15.00 -10.12 2.55
C LEU A 152 -13.71 -9.31 2.46
N SER A 153 -13.46 -8.65 1.34
CA SER A 153 -12.33 -7.71 1.19
C SER A 153 -12.84 -6.31 0.96
N ILE A 154 -12.15 -5.31 1.52
CA ILE A 154 -12.54 -3.91 1.39
C ILE A 154 -11.33 -3.00 1.38
N SER A 155 -11.36 -1.94 0.57
CA SER A 155 -10.25 -1.00 0.45
C SER A 155 -10.71 0.42 0.19
N LEU A 156 -9.93 1.39 0.67
CA LEU A 156 -10.06 2.80 0.29
C LEU A 156 -9.23 3.03 -0.97
N GLY A 157 -9.75 3.86 -1.88
CA GLY A 157 -9.06 4.23 -3.11
C GLY A 157 -9.00 5.71 -3.36
N LEU A 158 -7.86 6.17 -3.85
CA LEU A 158 -7.66 7.54 -4.33
C LEU A 158 -8.05 7.62 -5.82
N VAL A 159 -9.10 8.37 -6.15
CA VAL A 159 -9.71 8.34 -7.49
C VAL A 159 -8.80 8.88 -8.59
N GLU A 160 -8.09 9.97 -8.31
CA GLU A 160 -7.26 10.69 -9.28
C GLU A 160 -5.76 10.49 -8.99
N ALA A 161 -5.40 9.29 -8.53
CA ALA A 161 -4.02 8.94 -8.19
C ALA A 161 -3.07 8.97 -9.40
N ASP A 162 -3.60 8.74 -10.60
CA ASP A 162 -2.91 8.83 -11.89
C ASP A 162 -2.48 10.26 -12.25
N LYS A 163 -3.13 11.27 -11.67
CA LYS A 163 -2.79 12.69 -11.86
C LYS A 163 -1.70 13.18 -10.91
N LEU A 164 -1.28 12.37 -9.94
CA LEU A 164 -0.20 12.71 -9.04
C LEU A 164 1.13 12.76 -9.80
N ALA A 165 1.96 13.77 -9.52
CA ALA A 165 3.29 13.84 -10.08
C ALA A 165 4.14 12.65 -9.63
N SER A 166 5.16 12.29 -10.41
CA SER A 166 6.09 11.21 -10.05
C SER A 166 6.71 11.46 -8.67
N GLY A 167 6.51 10.53 -7.74
CA GLY A 167 7.01 10.62 -6.36
C GLY A 167 6.07 11.35 -5.38
N GLN A 168 5.01 12.00 -5.85
CA GLN A 168 3.99 12.60 -4.99
C GLN A 168 3.18 11.52 -4.29
N LYS A 169 2.90 11.74 -3.00
CA LYS A 169 2.13 10.83 -2.16
C LYS A 169 1.07 11.60 -1.38
N VAL A 170 -0.07 10.95 -1.18
CA VAL A 170 -1.15 11.45 -0.33
C VAL A 170 -1.21 10.53 0.89
N ASN A 171 -0.89 11.06 2.06
CA ASN A 171 -1.03 10.31 3.31
C ASN A 171 -2.45 10.49 3.82
N ALA A 172 -3.12 9.39 4.14
CA ALA A 172 -4.42 9.42 4.79
C ALA A 172 -4.43 8.42 5.94
N ARG A 173 -5.03 8.84 7.06
CA ARG A 173 -5.42 7.94 8.14
C ARG A 173 -6.90 7.63 7.95
N TYR A 174 -7.27 6.36 7.99
CA TYR A 174 -8.64 5.95 7.73
C TYR A 174 -9.00 4.65 8.42
N VAL A 175 -10.29 4.43 8.58
CA VAL A 175 -10.87 3.18 9.07
C VAL A 175 -12.16 2.92 8.32
N ILE A 176 -12.34 1.68 7.89
CA ILE A 176 -13.58 1.23 7.28
C ILE A 176 -14.28 0.29 8.24
N ARG A 177 -15.54 0.57 8.56
CA ARG A 177 -16.34 -0.18 9.53
C ARG A 177 -17.57 -0.77 8.84
N LEU A 178 -17.95 -1.96 9.26
CA LEU A 178 -19.20 -2.59 8.83
C LEU A 178 -20.21 -2.50 9.97
N LYS A 179 -21.39 -1.99 9.65
CA LYS A 179 -22.48 -1.74 10.58
C LYS A 179 -23.72 -2.50 10.11
N GLY A 180 -24.34 -3.23 11.03
CA GLY A 180 -25.71 -3.70 10.86
C GLY A 180 -26.70 -2.54 11.08
N PRO A 181 -28.01 -2.82 11.14
CA PRO A 181 -29.01 -1.77 11.35
C PRO A 181 -28.82 -0.99 12.65
N ASN A 182 -28.43 -1.68 13.73
CA ASN A 182 -28.43 -1.11 15.08
C ASN A 182 -27.04 -0.99 15.71
N ASN A 183 -26.07 -1.80 15.29
CA ASN A 183 -24.74 -1.86 15.91
C ASN A 183 -23.64 -2.07 14.87
N PHE A 184 -22.40 -1.77 15.26
CA PHE A 184 -21.24 -2.17 14.49
C PHE A 184 -21.03 -3.68 14.55
N VAL A 185 -20.78 -4.26 13.39
CA VAL A 185 -20.53 -5.69 13.19
C VAL A 185 -19.03 -5.94 13.12
N HIS A 186 -18.29 -5.06 12.47
CA HIS A 186 -16.83 -5.13 12.42
C HIS A 186 -16.21 -3.73 12.43
N GLN A 187 -15.23 -3.54 13.31
CA GLN A 187 -14.47 -2.30 13.46
C GLN A 187 -12.99 -2.62 13.66
N PRO A 188 -12.17 -2.59 12.60
CA PRO A 188 -10.73 -2.74 12.74
C PRO A 188 -10.12 -1.46 13.32
N GLU A 189 -8.86 -1.54 13.75
CA GLU A 189 -8.07 -0.36 14.05
C GLU A 189 -7.86 0.51 12.80
N ALA A 190 -7.74 1.83 13.01
CA ALA A 190 -7.44 2.74 11.92
C ALA A 190 -6.05 2.49 11.33
N GLN A 191 -5.94 2.61 10.01
CA GLN A 191 -4.72 2.44 9.25
C GLN A 191 -4.23 3.79 8.71
N THR A 192 -2.92 3.94 8.53
CA THR A 192 -2.33 5.08 7.83
C THR A 192 -1.59 4.57 6.61
N THR A 193 -1.90 5.12 5.44
CA THR A 193 -1.33 4.68 4.16
C THR A 193 -0.92 5.87 3.31
N SER A 194 0.20 5.74 2.61
CA SER A 194 0.63 6.67 1.57
C SER A 194 0.13 6.21 0.19
N PHE A 195 -0.89 6.87 -0.33
CA PHE A 195 -1.42 6.64 -1.68
C PHE A 195 -0.57 7.34 -2.72
N SER A 196 -0.42 6.74 -3.90
CA SER A 196 0.33 7.27 -5.03
C SER A 196 -0.23 6.70 -6.34
N SER A 197 0.33 7.12 -7.47
CA SER A 197 0.03 6.54 -8.78
C SER A 197 0.26 5.02 -8.86
N SER A 198 1.12 4.45 -7.99
CA SER A 198 1.37 3.01 -7.89
C SER A 198 0.62 2.32 -6.74
N THR A 199 0.08 3.08 -5.79
CA THR A 199 -0.63 2.59 -4.61
C THR A 199 -1.98 3.28 -4.54
N VAL A 200 -2.87 2.90 -5.45
CA VAL A 200 -4.18 3.54 -5.65
C VAL A 200 -5.20 3.05 -4.63
N TRP A 201 -5.09 1.77 -4.22
CA TRP A 201 -6.02 1.07 -3.36
C TRP A 201 -5.29 0.42 -2.20
N TRP A 202 -5.85 0.54 -0.99
CA TRP A 202 -5.31 -0.17 0.18
C TRP A 202 -6.38 -0.38 1.25
N GLY A 203 -6.29 -1.49 1.96
CA GLY A 203 -7.22 -1.83 3.03
C GLY A 203 -7.02 -3.25 3.53
N TRP A 204 -8.13 -3.98 3.69
CA TRP A 204 -8.17 -5.29 4.32
C TRP A 204 -8.59 -6.37 3.32
N PRO A 205 -7.63 -7.16 2.79
CA PRO A 205 -7.90 -8.34 1.98
C PRO A 205 -8.74 -9.39 2.71
N SER A 206 -8.52 -9.56 4.01
CA SER A 206 -9.34 -10.43 4.89
C SER A 206 -10.02 -9.57 5.95
N PHE A 207 -10.99 -8.75 5.54
CA PHE A 207 -11.70 -7.83 6.44
C PHE A 207 -12.61 -8.59 7.41
N MET A 208 -13.41 -9.52 6.89
CA MET A 208 -14.32 -10.32 7.72
C MET A 208 -14.59 -11.67 7.07
N PRO A 209 -14.45 -12.81 7.78
CA PRO A 209 -14.75 -14.13 7.21
C PRO A 209 -16.21 -14.22 6.72
N LEU A 210 -16.44 -14.84 5.55
CA LEU A 210 -17.77 -14.90 4.95
C LEU A 210 -18.80 -15.62 5.82
N LYS A 211 -18.36 -16.64 6.58
CA LYS A 211 -19.20 -17.33 7.55
C LYS A 211 -19.73 -16.35 8.61
N THR A 212 -18.85 -15.51 9.16
CA THR A 212 -19.23 -14.50 10.15
C THR A 212 -20.12 -13.42 9.53
N VAL A 213 -19.88 -13.02 8.29
CA VAL A 213 -20.76 -12.08 7.55
C VAL A 213 -22.19 -12.63 7.47
N GLN A 214 -22.36 -13.92 7.15
CA GLN A 214 -23.68 -14.57 7.06
C GLN A 214 -24.38 -14.69 8.42
N GLU A 215 -23.63 -14.94 9.49
CA GLU A 215 -24.17 -15.08 10.84
C GLU A 215 -24.56 -13.74 11.47
N CYS A 216 -23.80 -12.68 11.21
CA CYS A 216 -23.99 -11.37 11.85
C CYS A 216 -24.89 -10.40 11.07
N LEU A 217 -25.05 -10.58 9.76
CA LEU A 217 -25.87 -9.71 8.91
C LEU A 217 -27.13 -10.45 8.43
N THR A 218 -28.02 -10.77 9.38
CA THR A 218 -29.32 -11.37 9.10
C THR A 218 -30.37 -10.33 8.66
N ASP A 219 -30.14 -9.05 8.99
CA ASP A 219 -31.06 -7.94 8.73
C ASP A 219 -30.51 -6.99 7.63
N ASP A 220 -31.39 -6.56 6.72
CA ASP A 220 -31.10 -5.68 5.57
C ASP A 220 -31.74 -4.30 5.79
N PRO A 221 -31.07 -3.15 5.54
CA PRO A 221 -29.73 -2.97 4.98
C PRO A 221 -28.59 -2.91 6.00
N CYS A 222 -27.38 -3.19 5.52
CA CYS A 222 -26.14 -2.89 6.24
C CYS A 222 -25.44 -1.65 5.68
N PHE A 223 -24.52 -1.09 6.46
CA PHE A 223 -23.80 0.13 6.10
C PHE A 223 -22.30 -0.07 6.24
N ILE A 224 -21.56 0.44 5.27
CA ILE A 224 -20.11 0.58 5.32
C ILE A 224 -19.84 2.05 5.66
N GLU A 225 -19.08 2.29 6.72
CA GLU A 225 -18.64 3.63 7.12
C GLU A 225 -17.13 3.74 6.89
N ALA A 226 -16.71 4.63 5.99
CA ALA A 226 -15.31 4.96 5.77
C ALA A 226 -15.02 6.35 6.38
N GLU A 227 -14.31 6.36 7.50
CA GLU A 227 -13.81 7.58 8.15
C GLU A 227 -12.39 7.85 7.65
N VAL A 228 -12.13 9.06 7.16
CA VAL A 228 -10.85 9.48 6.58
C VAL A 228 -10.43 10.84 7.15
N ASP A 229 -9.17 10.95 7.54
CA ASP A 229 -8.51 12.15 8.09
C ASP A 229 -7.47 12.73 7.12
#